data_AF-A0A7C7CYL7-F1
#
_entry.id   AF-A0A7C7CYL7-F1
#
_cell.length_a   1.000
_cell.length_b   1.000
_cell.length_c   1.000
_cell.angle_alpha   90.00
_cell.angle_beta   90.00
_cell.angle_gamma   90.00
#
_symmetry.space_group_name_H-M   'P 1'
#
loop_
_entity.id
_entity.type
_entity.pdbx_description
1 polymer ?
#
loop_
_entity_poly.entity_id
_entity_poly.type
_entity_poly.pdbx_seq_one_letter_code
_entity_poly.pdbx_strand_id
1 'polypeptide(L)'
;FEKEATNKAVDDTAGKVIYYDSTIAQVFYFSSSGGRTEAVKNVWSSDIPYLQSVKDEYESGNSYNYNWEKTLTVANINNIITSRGNTIGNILGINISKTSEAGRAIEVIILGSKGDVILEKARCRDVLGLPSQWYNITTNADISVWDNSKKSIIKMQPSGRKVITNEGIKTVNLDTKVFLMASEDTAIEITGAPTTYTFRGKGYGHAVGMSQAGAKGMAEAGFTFEEILSHYFVGTYIE
;
A
#
# COMPACT_ATOMS: atom_id res chain seq x y z
N PHE A 1 21.42 -12.83 22.07
CA PHE A 1 22.37 -13.95 21.94
C PHE A 1 22.21 -14.56 20.56
N GLU A 2 23.31 -14.69 19.84
CA GLU A 2 23.36 -15.35 18.54
C GLU A 2 23.06 -16.85 18.67
N LYS A 3 22.62 -17.47 17.58
CA LYS A 3 22.27 -18.89 17.52
C LYS A 3 23.33 -19.63 16.70
N GLU A 4 23.65 -20.86 17.09
CA GLU A 4 24.60 -21.71 16.35
C GLU A 4 24.22 -21.84 14.86
N ALA A 5 22.92 -22.02 14.58
CA ALA A 5 22.41 -22.09 13.21
C ALA A 5 22.64 -20.79 12.40
N THR A 6 22.54 -19.61 13.03
CA THR A 6 22.82 -18.35 12.33
C THR A 6 24.30 -18.16 12.07
N ASN A 7 25.16 -18.59 12.99
CA ASN A 7 26.62 -18.52 12.82
C ASN A 7 27.07 -19.45 11.69
N LYS A 8 26.55 -20.69 11.68
CA LYS A 8 26.80 -21.63 10.58
C LYS A 8 26.40 -21.06 9.22
N ALA A 9 25.24 -20.41 9.11
CA ALA A 9 24.82 -19.80 7.84
C ALA A 9 25.78 -18.70 7.37
N VAL A 10 26.37 -17.94 8.29
CA VAL A 10 27.39 -16.93 7.98
C VAL A 10 28.69 -17.59 7.55
N ASP A 11 29.15 -18.61 8.29
CA ASP A 11 30.38 -19.32 7.99
C ASP A 11 30.31 -20.05 6.63
N ASP A 12 29.18 -20.68 6.32
CA ASP A 12 28.93 -21.38 5.05
C ASP A 12 28.87 -20.41 3.85
N THR A 13 28.58 -19.12 4.09
CA THR A 13 28.51 -18.07 3.05
C THR A 13 29.66 -17.06 3.15
N ALA A 14 30.73 -17.41 3.88
CA ALA A 14 31.86 -16.54 4.09
C ALA A 14 32.51 -16.11 2.76
N GLY A 15 32.66 -14.80 2.58
CA GLY A 15 33.26 -14.20 1.39
C GLY A 15 32.34 -14.10 0.18
N LYS A 16 31.10 -14.61 0.24
CA LYS A 16 30.14 -14.55 -0.86
C LYS A 16 29.52 -13.15 -0.99
N VAL A 17 29.64 -12.57 -2.17
CA VAL A 17 29.10 -11.23 -2.48
C VAL A 17 28.31 -11.27 -3.78
N ILE A 18 27.21 -10.50 -3.85
CA ILE A 18 26.39 -10.36 -5.05
C ILE A 18 26.96 -9.26 -5.93
N TYR A 19 27.16 -9.55 -7.22
CA TYR A 19 27.67 -8.62 -8.22
C TYR A 19 26.70 -8.44 -9.38
N TYR A 20 26.75 -7.25 -9.97
CA TYR A 20 26.14 -6.92 -11.25
C TYR A 20 27.15 -6.16 -12.09
N ASP A 21 27.41 -6.62 -13.31
CA ASP A 21 28.35 -5.98 -14.24
C ASP A 21 29.73 -5.68 -13.60
N SER A 22 30.32 -6.68 -12.94
CA SER A 22 31.61 -6.59 -12.22
C SER A 22 31.66 -5.59 -11.04
N THR A 23 30.51 -5.07 -10.60
CA THR A 23 30.40 -4.19 -9.43
C THR A 23 29.55 -4.82 -8.33
N ILE A 24 29.85 -4.52 -7.07
CA ILE A 24 29.04 -5.01 -5.94
C ILE A 24 27.61 -4.48 -6.10
N ALA A 25 26.65 -5.40 -6.11
CA ALA A 25 25.25 -5.07 -6.27
C ALA A 25 24.67 -4.45 -5.00
N GLN A 26 23.76 -3.48 -5.16
CA GLN A 26 22.94 -2.98 -4.05
C GLN A 26 21.85 -3.98 -3.72
N VAL A 27 21.89 -4.54 -2.52
CA VAL A 27 20.95 -5.57 -2.08
C VAL A 27 20.05 -5.03 -0.97
N PHE A 28 18.76 -4.91 -1.28
CA PHE A 28 17.74 -4.52 -0.31
C PHE A 28 16.88 -5.73 0.05
N TYR A 29 16.34 -5.74 1.27
CA TYR A 29 15.46 -6.81 1.73
C TYR A 29 14.39 -6.26 2.67
N PHE A 30 13.25 -6.95 2.71
CA PHE A 30 12.10 -6.53 3.52
C PHE A 30 11.32 -7.75 4.02
N SER A 31 10.38 -7.54 4.95
CA SER A 31 9.71 -8.64 5.65
C SER A 31 8.79 -9.47 4.77
N SER A 32 7.83 -8.84 4.09
CA SER A 32 6.77 -9.53 3.36
C SER A 32 6.41 -8.74 2.10
N SER A 33 6.23 -9.41 0.97
CA SER A 33 5.91 -8.75 -0.29
C SER A 33 4.41 -8.61 -0.48
N GLY A 34 3.62 -9.54 0.04
CA GLY A 34 2.21 -9.64 -0.30
C GLY A 34 2.00 -10.24 -1.70
N GLY A 35 2.98 -11.01 -2.19
CA GLY A 35 2.94 -11.77 -3.45
C GLY A 35 3.68 -11.15 -4.64
N ARG A 36 4.33 -9.99 -4.49
CA ARG A 36 5.15 -9.35 -5.55
C ARG A 36 6.08 -8.28 -4.98
N THR A 37 7.33 -8.23 -5.45
CA THR A 37 8.29 -7.17 -5.11
C THR A 37 8.04 -5.90 -5.95
N GLU A 38 8.76 -4.82 -5.68
CA GLU A 38 8.61 -3.53 -6.36
C GLU A 38 9.95 -3.09 -7.00
N ALA A 39 9.84 -2.40 -8.14
CA ALA A 39 10.98 -1.78 -8.78
C ALA A 39 11.47 -0.60 -7.93
N VAL A 40 12.79 -0.48 -7.74
CA VAL A 40 13.37 0.55 -6.85
C VAL A 40 12.94 1.98 -7.22
N LYS A 41 12.70 2.24 -8.51
CA LYS A 41 12.28 3.54 -9.03
C LYS A 41 10.95 4.05 -8.46
N ASN A 42 10.07 3.11 -8.09
CA ASN A 42 8.74 3.37 -7.55
C ASN A 42 8.77 3.59 -6.02
N VAL A 43 9.95 3.48 -5.39
CA VAL A 43 10.11 3.60 -3.94
C VAL A 43 11.09 4.73 -3.58
N TRP A 44 12.29 4.76 -4.18
CA TRP A 44 13.34 5.73 -3.82
C TRP A 44 13.99 6.42 -5.03
N SER A 45 14.90 5.71 -5.74
CA SER A 45 15.88 6.30 -6.66
C SER A 45 15.46 6.26 -8.13
N SER A 46 16.41 6.52 -9.02
CA SER A 46 16.33 6.15 -10.44
C SER A 46 16.46 4.64 -10.63
N ASP A 47 16.17 4.19 -11.84
CA ASP A 47 16.10 2.77 -12.21
C ASP A 47 17.43 2.02 -11.96
N ILE A 48 17.35 0.85 -11.33
CA ILE A 48 18.48 -0.07 -11.13
C ILE A 48 18.12 -1.40 -11.82
N PRO A 49 18.87 -1.85 -12.84
CA PRO A 49 18.44 -2.93 -13.73
C PRO A 49 18.08 -4.26 -13.04
N TYR A 50 18.74 -4.57 -11.94
CA TYR A 50 18.53 -5.81 -11.18
C TYR A 50 17.61 -5.65 -9.96
N LEU A 51 17.10 -4.44 -9.69
CA LEU A 51 16.10 -4.17 -8.63
C LEU A 51 14.74 -3.85 -9.25
N GLN A 52 14.23 -4.84 -9.99
CA GLN A 52 12.93 -4.79 -10.64
C GLN A 52 11.89 -5.60 -9.89
N SER A 53 10.62 -5.37 -10.23
CA SER A 53 9.51 -6.12 -9.65
C SER A 53 9.46 -7.55 -10.18
N VAL A 54 9.54 -8.53 -9.28
CA VAL A 54 9.37 -9.97 -9.54
C VAL A 54 8.17 -10.51 -8.76
N LYS A 55 7.56 -11.57 -9.29
CA LYS A 55 6.45 -12.27 -8.61
C LYS A 55 7.01 -13.11 -7.48
N ASP A 56 6.38 -13.05 -6.32
CA ASP A 56 6.80 -13.80 -5.13
C ASP A 56 5.79 -14.92 -4.87
N GLU A 57 5.91 -16.02 -5.63
CA GLU A 57 4.96 -17.14 -5.60
C GLU A 57 5.07 -17.99 -4.34
N TYR A 58 6.22 -17.91 -3.66
CA TYR A 58 6.56 -18.76 -2.52
C TYR A 58 6.16 -18.13 -1.19
N GLU A 59 5.76 -16.86 -1.17
CA GLU A 59 5.17 -16.27 0.01
C GLU A 59 3.70 -16.70 0.16
N SER A 60 3.41 -17.47 1.21
CA SER A 60 2.04 -17.84 1.56
C SER A 60 1.19 -16.60 1.88
N GLY A 61 -0.06 -16.57 1.39
CA GLY A 61 -1.04 -15.53 1.73
C GLY A 61 -1.38 -15.42 3.22
N ASN A 62 -0.97 -16.39 4.02
CA ASN A 62 -1.12 -16.44 5.46
C ASN A 62 0.22 -16.23 6.19
N SER A 63 1.28 -15.81 5.49
CA SER A 63 2.58 -15.51 6.10
C SER A 63 2.44 -14.36 7.10
N TYR A 64 3.37 -14.32 8.05
CA TYR A 64 3.43 -13.24 9.02
C TYR A 64 3.56 -11.89 8.31
N ASN A 65 2.69 -10.94 8.68
CA ASN A 65 2.55 -9.63 8.04
C ASN A 65 2.04 -9.61 6.58
N TYR A 66 1.52 -10.72 6.05
CA TYR A 66 1.01 -10.74 4.68
C TYR A 66 -0.17 -9.78 4.49
N ASN A 67 -1.18 -9.82 5.36
CA ASN A 67 -2.34 -8.93 5.29
C ASN A 67 -2.31 -7.97 6.48
N TRP A 68 -2.75 -6.74 6.26
CA TRP A 68 -2.86 -5.75 7.33
C TRP A 68 -4.03 -4.79 7.11
N GLU A 69 -4.53 -4.26 8.21
CA GLU A 69 -5.52 -3.19 8.24
C GLU A 69 -5.08 -2.11 9.21
N LYS A 70 -5.25 -0.84 8.81
CA LYS A 70 -5.02 0.31 9.70
C LYS A 70 -6.12 1.34 9.48
N THR A 71 -6.76 1.79 10.55
CA THR A 71 -7.74 2.87 10.51
C THR A 71 -7.16 4.12 11.17
N LEU A 72 -7.33 5.26 10.51
CA LEU A 72 -6.94 6.58 11.00
C LEU A 72 -8.16 7.51 11.02
N THR A 73 -8.31 8.27 12.09
CA THR A 73 -9.31 9.35 12.13
C THR A 73 -8.84 10.55 11.31
N VAL A 74 -9.77 11.35 10.81
CA VAL A 74 -9.44 12.64 10.15
C VAL A 74 -8.58 13.53 11.05
N ALA A 75 -8.84 13.54 12.36
CA ALA A 75 -8.03 14.28 13.33
C ALA A 75 -6.58 13.77 13.40
N ASN A 76 -6.37 12.44 13.43
CA ASN A 76 -5.02 11.88 13.42
C ASN A 76 -4.26 12.21 12.14
N ILE A 77 -4.93 12.12 10.98
CA ILE A 77 -4.31 12.45 9.69
C ILE A 77 -3.94 13.92 9.65
N ASN A 78 -4.85 14.83 10.03
CA ASN A 78 -4.55 16.26 10.10
C ASN A 78 -3.36 16.55 11.02
N ASN A 79 -3.30 15.94 12.20
CA ASN A 79 -2.17 16.12 13.12
C ASN A 79 -0.84 15.66 12.50
N ILE A 80 -0.82 14.50 11.82
CA ILE A 80 0.37 13.98 11.12
C ILE A 80 0.83 14.95 10.02
N ILE A 81 -0.11 15.52 9.27
CA ILE A 81 0.19 16.44 8.15
C ILE A 81 0.68 17.80 8.68
N THR A 82 0.03 18.33 9.71
CA THR A 82 0.42 19.59 10.39
C THR A 82 1.76 19.48 11.09
N SER A 83 2.06 18.36 11.77
CA SER A 83 3.37 18.16 12.42
C SER A 83 4.53 18.10 11.42
N ARG A 84 4.23 17.95 10.12
CA ARG A 84 5.19 17.95 9.01
C ARG A 84 5.19 19.28 8.25
N GLY A 85 4.63 20.34 8.83
CA GLY A 85 4.65 21.69 8.28
C GLY A 85 3.58 22.00 7.23
N ASN A 86 2.58 21.13 7.04
CA ASN A 86 1.54 21.33 6.04
C ASN A 86 0.20 21.69 6.71
N THR A 87 -0.41 22.81 6.30
CA THR A 87 -1.74 23.21 6.77
C THR A 87 -2.74 23.13 5.63
N ILE A 88 -3.56 22.08 5.62
CA ILE A 88 -4.49 21.78 4.52
C ILE A 88 -5.95 22.15 4.83
N GLY A 89 -6.26 22.57 6.05
CA GLY A 89 -7.63 22.83 6.48
C GLY A 89 -8.41 21.54 6.73
N ASN A 90 -9.68 21.50 6.32
CA ASN A 90 -10.52 20.32 6.46
C ASN A 90 -10.13 19.29 5.40
N ILE A 91 -9.94 18.03 5.78
CA ILE A 91 -9.70 16.95 4.82
C ILE A 91 -10.98 16.70 4.03
N LEU A 92 -10.89 16.88 2.72
CA LEU A 92 -11.99 16.67 1.77
C LEU A 92 -11.96 15.27 1.15
N GLY A 93 -10.80 14.62 1.13
CA GLY A 93 -10.62 13.30 0.53
C GLY A 93 -9.18 12.82 0.59
N ILE A 94 -8.99 11.50 0.45
CA ILE A 94 -7.67 10.89 0.28
C ILE A 94 -7.77 9.88 -0.86
N ASN A 95 -7.02 10.12 -1.94
CA ASN A 95 -7.12 9.35 -3.17
C ASN A 95 -5.75 8.80 -3.58
N ILE A 96 -5.72 7.54 -4.01
CA ILE A 96 -4.58 7.00 -4.74
C ILE A 96 -4.72 7.48 -6.19
N SER A 97 -3.87 8.39 -6.63
CA SER A 97 -3.92 8.95 -7.99
C SER A 97 -3.05 8.17 -8.98
N LYS A 98 -2.00 7.47 -8.50
CA LYS A 98 -1.16 6.62 -9.34
C LYS A 98 -0.74 5.34 -8.61
N THR A 99 -0.72 4.25 -9.35
CA THR A 99 -0.16 2.96 -8.93
C THR A 99 0.97 2.54 -9.85
N SER A 100 1.97 1.84 -9.31
CA SER A 100 2.99 1.16 -10.10
C SER A 100 2.40 0.00 -10.90
N GLU A 101 3.20 -0.57 -11.80
CA GLU A 101 2.88 -1.79 -12.52
C GLU A 101 2.72 -3.00 -11.57
N ALA A 102 3.34 -2.96 -10.39
CA ALA A 102 3.17 -3.96 -9.34
C ALA A 102 1.90 -3.74 -8.49
N GLY A 103 1.12 -2.68 -8.77
CA GLY A 103 -0.14 -2.37 -8.09
C GLY A 103 0.01 -1.66 -6.76
N ARG A 104 1.18 -1.06 -6.47
CA ARG A 104 1.43 -0.30 -5.24
C ARG A 104 1.16 1.18 -5.45
N ALA A 105 0.65 1.86 -4.42
CA ALA A 105 0.46 3.30 -4.45
C ALA A 105 1.81 4.02 -4.57
N ILE A 106 1.97 4.79 -5.63
CA ILE A 106 3.14 5.63 -5.89
C ILE A 106 2.81 7.12 -5.88
N GLU A 107 1.53 7.47 -5.91
CA GLU A 107 1.05 8.84 -5.67
C GLU A 107 -0.27 8.79 -4.89
N VAL A 108 -0.32 9.51 -3.78
CA VAL A 108 -1.51 9.70 -2.94
C VAL A 108 -1.73 11.17 -2.71
N ILE A 109 -2.95 11.65 -2.99
CA ILE A 109 -3.35 13.03 -2.80
C ILE A 109 -4.28 13.12 -1.60
N ILE A 110 -3.88 13.90 -0.60
CA ILE A 110 -4.71 14.30 0.54
C ILE A 110 -5.28 15.68 0.20
N LEU A 111 -6.57 15.71 -0.11
CA LEU A 111 -7.28 16.92 -0.50
C LEU A 111 -7.69 17.73 0.72
N GLY A 112 -7.44 19.02 0.71
CA GLY A 112 -7.74 19.93 1.82
C GLY A 112 -8.47 21.19 1.40
N SER A 113 -9.29 21.75 2.29
CA SER A 113 -10.02 22.99 2.01
C SER A 113 -9.14 24.23 1.83
N LYS A 114 -7.86 24.18 2.22
CA LYS A 114 -6.88 25.27 2.06
C LYS A 114 -5.72 24.92 1.13
N GLY A 115 -5.73 23.72 0.54
CA GLY A 115 -4.66 23.21 -0.30
C GLY A 115 -4.46 21.71 -0.09
N ASP A 116 -3.75 21.10 -1.03
CA ASP A 116 -3.56 19.65 -1.09
C ASP A 116 -2.15 19.25 -0.69
N VAL A 117 -2.00 18.02 -0.21
CA VAL A 117 -0.70 17.38 0.01
C VAL A 117 -0.57 16.19 -0.92
N ILE A 118 0.47 16.21 -1.75
CA ILE A 118 0.84 15.11 -2.63
C ILE A 118 1.95 14.29 -1.96
N LEU A 119 1.69 13.01 -1.78
CA LEU A 119 2.64 12.02 -1.31
C LEU A 119 3.09 11.19 -2.51
N GLU A 120 4.40 11.00 -2.66
CA GLU A 120 4.98 10.25 -3.77
C GLU A 120 5.87 9.12 -3.26
N LYS A 121 5.86 7.99 -3.99
CA LYS A 121 6.71 6.82 -3.74
C LYS A 121 6.62 6.35 -2.27
N ALA A 122 7.75 6.13 -1.59
CA ALA A 122 7.80 5.70 -0.20
C ALA A 122 6.95 6.56 0.76
N ARG A 123 6.79 7.87 0.47
CA ARG A 123 5.97 8.77 1.31
C ARG A 123 4.51 8.37 1.39
N CYS A 124 3.98 7.67 0.37
CA CYS A 124 2.60 7.14 0.38
C CYS A 124 2.34 6.24 1.59
N ARG A 125 3.38 5.53 2.05
CA ARG A 125 3.35 4.67 3.23
C ARG A 125 3.86 5.41 4.48
N ASP A 126 5.04 6.00 4.39
CA ASP A 126 5.80 6.44 5.58
C ASP A 126 5.13 7.60 6.32
N VAL A 127 4.48 8.51 5.59
CA VAL A 127 3.82 9.67 6.21
C VAL A 127 2.69 9.23 7.14
N LEU A 128 1.88 8.27 6.71
CA LEU A 128 0.72 7.75 7.47
C LEU A 128 1.09 6.53 8.35
N GLY A 129 2.37 6.12 8.34
CA GLY A 129 2.89 4.97 9.08
C GLY A 129 2.22 3.67 8.68
N LEU A 130 2.04 3.44 7.38
CA LEU A 130 1.41 2.22 6.87
C LEU A 130 2.43 1.07 6.80
N PRO A 131 2.01 -0.20 6.90
CA PRO A 131 2.94 -1.34 6.78
C PRO A 131 3.59 -1.49 5.41
N SER A 132 2.91 -1.12 4.30
CA SER A 132 3.44 -1.14 2.93
C SER A 132 2.77 -0.11 2.03
N GLN A 133 3.23 0.02 0.78
CA GLN A 133 2.56 0.81 -0.29
C GLN A 133 1.42 0.05 -0.99
N TRP A 134 1.13 -1.21 -0.62
CA TRP A 134 0.10 -2.00 -1.29
C TRP A 134 -1.18 -2.02 -0.48
N TYR A 135 -2.10 -1.11 -0.77
CA TYR A 135 -3.36 -1.00 -0.06
C TYR A 135 -4.46 -0.35 -0.90
N ASN A 136 -5.69 -0.60 -0.47
CA ASN A 136 -6.87 0.15 -0.86
C ASN A 136 -7.32 1.04 0.29
N ILE A 137 -7.95 2.16 -0.04
CA ILE A 137 -8.50 3.12 0.92
C ILE A 137 -10.02 2.98 0.90
N THR A 138 -10.62 2.89 2.08
CA THR A 138 -12.07 2.96 2.28
C THR A 138 -12.37 3.92 3.41
N THR A 139 -13.62 4.39 3.51
CA THR A 139 -14.05 5.27 4.60
C THR A 139 -15.35 4.75 5.23
N ASN A 140 -15.69 5.29 6.40
CA ASN A 140 -16.97 5.02 7.06
C ASN A 140 -18.16 5.74 6.42
N ALA A 141 -17.93 6.57 5.39
CA ALA A 141 -18.95 7.23 4.59
C ALA A 141 -19.07 6.62 3.18
N ASP A 142 -18.30 5.56 2.87
CA ASP A 142 -18.43 4.83 1.60
C ASP A 142 -19.80 4.14 1.51
N ILE A 143 -20.47 4.35 0.39
CA ILE A 143 -21.63 3.57 -0.04
C ILE A 143 -21.28 2.68 -1.22
N SER A 144 -21.82 1.46 -1.21
CA SER A 144 -21.71 0.53 -2.33
C SER A 144 -22.83 0.79 -3.34
N VAL A 145 -22.46 1.01 -4.60
CA VAL A 145 -23.38 1.28 -5.70
C VAL A 145 -23.08 0.33 -6.85
N TRP A 146 -24.11 -0.22 -7.48
CA TRP A 146 -23.95 -0.98 -8.71
C TRP A 146 -23.63 -0.05 -9.89
N ASP A 147 -22.47 -0.23 -10.50
CA ASP A 147 -22.11 0.42 -11.75
C ASP A 147 -22.46 -0.52 -12.92
N ASN A 148 -23.52 -0.18 -13.65
CA ASN A 148 -23.97 -0.99 -14.77
C ASN A 148 -22.98 -0.98 -15.95
N SER A 149 -22.18 0.07 -16.10
CA SER A 149 -21.17 0.16 -17.15
C SER A 149 -20.00 -0.79 -16.90
N LYS A 150 -19.59 -0.90 -15.63
CA LYS A 150 -18.51 -1.80 -15.20
C LYS A 150 -19.01 -3.18 -14.78
N LYS A 151 -20.32 -3.40 -14.74
CA LYS A 151 -20.98 -4.60 -14.20
C LYS A 151 -20.41 -5.03 -12.85
N SER A 152 -20.19 -4.07 -11.97
CA SER A 152 -19.55 -4.29 -10.68
C SER A 152 -20.03 -3.32 -9.62
N ILE A 153 -19.86 -3.70 -8.35
CA ILE A 153 -20.11 -2.80 -7.22
C ILE A 153 -18.91 -1.86 -7.11
N ILE A 154 -19.18 -0.55 -7.15
CA ILE A 154 -18.21 0.49 -6.85
C ILE A 154 -18.51 1.10 -5.47
N LYS A 155 -17.47 1.60 -4.80
CA LYS A 155 -17.62 2.42 -3.60
C LYS A 155 -17.58 3.89 -3.97
N MET A 156 -18.44 4.70 -3.37
CA MET A 156 -18.42 6.14 -3.54
C MET A 156 -18.80 6.86 -2.25
N GLN A 157 -18.40 8.13 -2.17
CA GLN A 157 -18.86 9.06 -1.14
C GLN A 157 -20.12 9.80 -1.62
N PRO A 158 -21.16 9.94 -0.79
CA PRO A 158 -22.34 10.75 -1.11
C PRO A 158 -22.00 12.24 -1.27
N SER A 159 -21.11 12.77 -0.43
CA SER A 159 -20.70 14.19 -0.46
C SER A 159 -20.23 14.63 -1.84
N GLY A 160 -20.65 15.82 -2.26
CA GLY A 160 -20.31 16.43 -3.54
C GLY A 160 -21.05 15.83 -4.74
N ARG A 161 -21.86 14.78 -4.54
CA ARG A 161 -22.71 14.22 -5.60
C ARG A 161 -24.02 14.98 -5.72
N LYS A 162 -24.53 15.04 -6.95
CA LYS A 162 -25.86 15.58 -7.25
C LYS A 162 -26.91 14.49 -7.05
N VAL A 163 -28.00 14.84 -6.40
CA VAL A 163 -29.18 14.01 -6.18
C VAL A 163 -30.42 14.73 -6.71
N ILE A 164 -31.37 13.96 -7.23
CA ILE A 164 -32.65 14.50 -7.69
C ILE A 164 -33.63 14.40 -6.52
N THR A 165 -34.21 15.53 -6.14
CA THR A 165 -35.25 15.63 -5.10
C THR A 165 -36.55 16.13 -5.73
N ASN A 166 -37.65 16.09 -4.97
CA ASN A 166 -38.92 16.72 -5.37
C ASN A 166 -38.77 18.25 -5.57
N GLU A 167 -37.77 18.87 -4.95
CA GLU A 167 -37.41 20.28 -5.10
C GLU A 167 -36.38 20.53 -6.22
N GLY A 168 -36.07 19.50 -7.03
CA GLY A 168 -35.09 19.57 -8.11
C GLY A 168 -33.72 18.98 -7.74
N ILE A 169 -32.71 19.30 -8.54
CA ILE A 169 -31.35 18.76 -8.38
C ILE A 169 -30.65 19.48 -7.23
N LYS A 170 -30.26 18.74 -6.20
CA LYS A 170 -29.47 19.23 -5.06
C LYS A 170 -28.09 18.58 -5.02
N THR A 171 -27.12 19.23 -4.39
CA THR A 171 -25.80 18.65 -4.09
C THR A 171 -25.78 18.21 -2.63
N VAL A 172 -25.26 17.01 -2.36
CA VAL A 172 -25.08 16.51 -0.99
C VAL A 172 -23.87 17.22 -0.37
N ASN A 173 -24.09 17.99 0.70
CA ASN A 173 -23.02 18.66 1.42
C ASN A 173 -22.47 17.79 2.57
N LEU A 174 -21.24 18.05 3.01
CA LEU A 174 -20.55 17.30 4.07
C LEU A 174 -21.33 17.24 5.39
N ASP A 175 -22.10 18.29 5.70
CA ASP A 175 -22.85 18.43 6.95
C ASP A 175 -24.26 17.82 6.88
N THR A 176 -24.62 17.26 5.73
CA THR A 176 -25.95 16.67 5.52
C THR A 176 -25.97 15.27 6.12
N LYS A 177 -26.91 15.00 7.02
CA LYS A 177 -27.26 13.62 7.38
C LYS A 177 -27.86 12.94 6.15
N VAL A 178 -27.23 11.87 5.68
CA VAL A 178 -27.75 11.10 4.55
C VAL A 178 -28.33 9.82 5.12
N PHE A 179 -29.54 9.48 4.69
CA PHE A 179 -30.21 8.24 5.07
C PHE A 179 -30.37 7.37 3.82
N LEU A 180 -29.86 6.14 3.88
CA LEU A 180 -30.09 5.13 2.87
C LEU A 180 -31.36 4.34 3.23
N MET A 181 -32.38 4.43 2.39
CA MET A 181 -33.59 3.63 2.53
C MET A 181 -33.33 2.22 2.00
N ALA A 182 -33.34 1.21 2.88
CA ALA A 182 -33.11 -0.19 2.52
C ALA A 182 -34.44 -0.97 2.33
N SER A 183 -35.47 -0.62 3.09
CA SER A 183 -36.85 -1.14 2.99
C SER A 183 -37.84 -0.07 3.48
N GLU A 184 -39.15 -0.30 3.40
CA GLU A 184 -40.19 0.68 3.80
C GLU A 184 -39.91 1.33 5.16
N ASP A 185 -39.50 0.54 6.16
CA ASP A 185 -39.24 1.02 7.52
C ASP A 185 -37.76 1.07 7.92
N THR A 186 -36.83 0.77 7.01
CA THR A 186 -35.39 0.73 7.34
C THR A 186 -34.64 1.86 6.67
N ALA A 187 -34.23 2.84 7.47
CA ALA A 187 -33.31 3.90 7.08
C ALA A 187 -31.96 3.69 7.79
N ILE A 188 -30.88 3.61 7.03
CA ILE A 188 -29.51 3.56 7.54
C ILE A 188 -28.93 4.98 7.46
N GLU A 189 -28.66 5.60 8.61
CA GLU A 189 -27.92 6.85 8.64
C GLU A 189 -26.47 6.59 8.23
N ILE A 190 -26.00 7.36 7.24
CA ILE A 190 -24.60 7.40 6.83
C ILE A 190 -24.07 8.81 7.01
N THR A 191 -22.79 8.91 7.37
CA THR A 191 -22.13 10.21 7.49
C THR A 191 -21.94 10.81 6.10
N GLY A 192 -22.30 12.08 5.92
CA GLY A 192 -22.06 12.81 4.67
C GLY A 192 -20.57 12.98 4.36
N ALA A 193 -19.71 13.03 5.38
CA ALA A 193 -18.27 13.19 5.28
C ALA A 193 -17.50 12.04 5.96
N PRO A 194 -16.36 11.58 5.41
CA PRO A 194 -15.48 10.64 6.10
C PRO A 194 -15.01 11.19 7.45
N THR A 195 -15.18 10.42 8.53
CA THR A 195 -14.55 10.71 9.84
C THR A 195 -13.35 9.79 10.09
N THR A 196 -13.30 8.65 9.40
CA THR A 196 -12.21 7.67 9.45
C THR A 196 -11.87 7.16 8.05
N TYR A 197 -10.58 6.92 7.83
CA TYR A 197 -10.06 6.25 6.65
C TYR A 197 -9.45 4.91 7.08
N THR A 198 -9.89 3.83 6.45
CA THR A 198 -9.39 2.47 6.66
C THR A 198 -8.57 2.03 5.46
N PHE A 199 -7.30 1.73 5.71
CA PHE A 199 -6.31 1.24 4.77
C PHE A 199 -6.23 -0.28 4.93
N ARG A 200 -6.56 -1.01 3.87
CA ARG A 200 -6.47 -2.49 3.83
C ARG A 200 -5.46 -2.87 2.79
N GLY A 201 -4.42 -3.57 3.22
CA GLY A 201 -3.28 -3.84 2.37
C GLY A 201 -2.62 -5.16 2.65
N LYS A 202 -1.53 -5.36 1.92
CA LYS A 202 -0.70 -6.56 2.02
C LYS A 202 0.79 -6.26 1.94
N GLY A 203 1.60 -7.19 2.42
CA GLY A 203 3.04 -7.04 2.54
C GLY A 203 3.46 -6.09 3.66
N TYR A 204 4.75 -6.14 4.00
CA TYR A 204 5.35 -5.35 5.07
C TYR A 204 6.78 -4.94 4.69
N GLY A 205 7.01 -3.63 4.64
CA GLY A 205 8.27 -3.02 4.24
C GLY A 205 8.19 -2.35 2.86
N HIS A 206 9.36 -2.03 2.32
CA HIS A 206 9.51 -1.26 1.08
C HIS A 206 9.33 -2.08 -0.20
N ALA A 207 9.30 -3.41 -0.12
CA ALA A 207 9.13 -4.32 -1.25
C ALA A 207 10.22 -4.33 -2.33
N VAL A 208 11.25 -3.49 -2.24
CA VAL A 208 12.44 -3.54 -3.12
C VAL A 208 13.39 -4.67 -2.73
N GLY A 209 13.81 -5.49 -3.72
CA GLY A 209 14.80 -6.55 -3.55
C GLY A 209 14.20 -7.85 -3.02
N MET A 210 14.80 -8.45 -1.98
CA MET A 210 14.42 -9.78 -1.49
C MET A 210 13.34 -9.74 -0.40
N SER A 211 12.29 -10.55 -0.59
CA SER A 211 11.26 -10.84 0.42
C SER A 211 11.78 -11.87 1.41
N GLN A 212 11.85 -11.55 2.71
CA GLN A 212 12.28 -12.50 3.74
C GLN A 212 11.31 -13.69 3.87
N ALA A 213 10.00 -13.41 3.85
CA ALA A 213 8.96 -14.44 3.88
C ALA A 213 8.99 -15.32 2.62
N GLY A 214 9.20 -14.70 1.45
CA GLY A 214 9.32 -15.43 0.18
C GLY A 214 10.61 -16.27 0.10
N ALA A 215 11.75 -15.73 0.52
CA ALA A 215 13.01 -16.47 0.62
C ALA A 215 12.89 -17.68 1.55
N LYS A 216 12.20 -17.52 2.69
CA LYS A 216 11.87 -18.64 3.57
C LYS A 216 11.02 -19.69 2.85
N GLY A 217 9.96 -19.27 2.14
CA GLY A 217 9.10 -20.18 1.39
C GLY A 217 9.83 -20.93 0.28
N MET A 218 10.77 -20.27 -0.40
CA MET A 218 11.66 -20.91 -1.37
C MET A 218 12.60 -21.93 -0.69
N ALA A 219 13.21 -21.58 0.45
CA ALA A 219 14.05 -22.52 1.18
C ALA A 219 13.26 -23.76 1.65
N GLU A 220 12.02 -23.59 2.12
CA GLU A 220 11.11 -24.68 2.49
C GLU A 220 10.71 -25.54 1.28
N ALA A 221 10.68 -24.96 0.08
CA ALA A 221 10.47 -25.67 -1.18
C ALA A 221 11.75 -26.36 -1.74
N GLY A 222 12.90 -26.19 -1.07
CA GLY A 222 14.15 -26.87 -1.40
C GLY A 222 15.12 -26.09 -2.30
N PHE A 223 14.86 -24.80 -2.57
CA PHE A 223 15.77 -23.94 -3.32
C PHE A 223 17.03 -23.59 -2.51
N THR A 224 18.18 -23.50 -3.17
CA THR A 224 19.43 -23.04 -2.55
C THR A 224 19.43 -21.52 -2.36
N PHE A 225 20.37 -21.01 -1.55
CA PHE A 225 20.45 -19.56 -1.34
C PHE A 225 20.83 -18.82 -2.64
N GLU A 226 21.64 -19.42 -3.51
CA GLU A 226 21.97 -18.85 -4.81
C GLU A 226 20.73 -18.74 -5.70
N GLU A 227 19.90 -19.78 -5.76
CA GLU A 227 18.65 -19.76 -6.53
C GLU A 227 17.66 -18.72 -6.00
N ILE A 228 17.57 -18.59 -4.67
CA ILE A 228 16.76 -17.56 -4.01
C ILE A 228 17.24 -16.17 -4.39
N LEU A 229 18.55 -15.91 -4.30
CA LEU A 229 19.11 -14.61 -4.64
C LEU A 229 18.94 -14.28 -6.12
N SER A 230 19.19 -15.24 -7.02
CA SER A 230 18.99 -15.06 -8.47
C SER A 230 17.52 -14.81 -8.85
N HIS A 231 16.56 -15.30 -8.06
CA HIS A 231 15.14 -14.98 -8.26
C HIS A 231 14.82 -13.51 -7.97
N TYR A 232 15.31 -12.96 -6.86
CA TYR A 232 15.02 -11.58 -6.46
C TYR A 232 15.93 -10.53 -7.12
N PHE A 233 17.16 -10.90 -7.46
CA PHE A 233 18.17 -10.03 -8.04
C PHE A 233 18.54 -10.51 -9.45
N VAL A 234 17.58 -10.37 -10.38
CA VAL A 234 17.70 -10.89 -11.76
C VAL A 234 18.91 -10.28 -12.47
N GLY A 235 19.73 -11.15 -13.08
CA GLY A 235 20.94 -10.74 -13.82
C GLY A 235 22.16 -10.48 -12.94
N THR A 236 22.07 -10.70 -11.62
CA THR A 236 23.22 -10.71 -10.72
C THR A 236 23.87 -12.10 -10.65
N TYR A 237 25.10 -12.15 -10.17
CA TYR A 237 25.82 -13.39 -9.87
C TYR A 237 26.50 -13.30 -8.50
N ILE A 238 26.90 -14.44 -7.95
CA ILE A 238 27.57 -14.53 -6.65
C ILE A 238 29.01 -14.96 -6.87
N GLU A 239 29.95 -14.26 -6.25
CA GLU A 239 31.37 -14.61 -6.22
C GLU A 239 31.82 -14.82 -4.77
#